data_AF-A0A954V262-F1
#
_entry.id   AF-A0A954V262-F1
#
_cell.length_a   1.000
_cell.length_b   1.000
_cell.length_c   1.000
_cell.angle_alpha   90.00
_cell.angle_beta   90.00
_cell.angle_gamma   90.00
#
_symmetry.space_group_name_H-M   'P 1'
#
loop_
_entity.id
_entity.type
_entity.pdbx_description
1 polymer ?
#
loop_
_entity_poly.entity_id
_entity_poly.type
_entity_poly.pdbx_seq_one_letter_code
_entity_poly.pdbx_strand_id
1 'polypeptide(L)'
;LGDRYLRRYFADGVCEPVRLHVAAKRYLCAVDPQYFSTLSAPSVTSLKLQGGPMSPAEVAEFEANPYFQDAVALRRWDDAAKIVDFQTPSLQHFAAYLRSADRRVGDKQKEL
;
A
#
# COMPACT_ATOMS: atom_id res chain seq x y z
N LEU A 1 -2.43 -8.74 -8.26
CA LEU A 1 -2.21 -8.41 -9.70
C LEU A 1 -1.17 -7.32 -9.82
N GLY A 2 -1.37 -6.16 -9.17
CA GLY A 2 -0.38 -5.08 -9.13
C GLY A 2 0.96 -5.50 -8.54
N ASP A 3 0.96 -6.14 -7.36
CA ASP A 3 2.17 -6.67 -6.72
C ASP A 3 2.99 -7.59 -7.67
N ARG A 4 2.31 -8.54 -8.33
CA ARG A 4 2.94 -9.53 -9.21
C ARG A 4 3.58 -8.87 -10.43
N TYR A 5 2.97 -7.81 -10.94
CA TYR A 5 3.55 -7.03 -12.02
C TYR A 5 4.79 -6.26 -11.54
N LEU A 6 4.69 -5.59 -10.39
CA LEU A 6 5.77 -4.76 -9.82
C LEU A 6 7.01 -5.58 -9.45
N ARG A 7 6.85 -6.83 -9.01
CA ARG A 7 7.97 -7.72 -8.65
C ARG A 7 8.97 -7.99 -9.77
N ARG A 8 8.63 -7.68 -11.03
CA ARG A 8 9.56 -7.76 -12.16
C ARG A 8 10.59 -6.62 -12.14
N TYR A 9 10.26 -5.50 -11.48
CA TYR A 9 10.95 -4.22 -11.57
C TYR A 9 11.46 -3.74 -10.21
N PHE A 10 10.77 -4.04 -9.11
CA PHE A 10 11.05 -3.46 -7.80
C PHE A 10 11.35 -4.52 -6.74
N ALA A 11 12.05 -4.10 -5.68
CA ALA A 11 12.30 -4.92 -4.50
C ALA A 11 11.04 -5.04 -3.61
N ASP A 12 11.11 -5.91 -2.60
CA ASP A 12 10.00 -6.17 -1.69
C ASP A 12 9.54 -4.93 -0.92
N GLY A 13 10.45 -3.99 -0.61
CA GLY A 13 10.08 -2.71 0.02
C GLY A 13 9.07 -1.87 -0.77
N VAL A 14 8.95 -2.08 -2.09
CA VAL A 14 7.88 -1.47 -2.90
C VAL A 14 6.71 -2.43 -3.11
N CYS A 15 7.00 -3.71 -3.33
CA CYS A 15 6.00 -4.68 -3.73
C CYS A 15 5.11 -5.15 -2.57
N GLU A 16 5.67 -5.34 -1.38
CA GLU A 16 4.95 -5.82 -0.20
C GLU A 16 3.89 -4.82 0.29
N PRO A 17 4.17 -3.51 0.42
CA PRO A 17 3.12 -2.54 0.77
C PRO A 17 1.95 -2.55 -0.21
N VAL A 18 2.23 -2.65 -1.52
CA VAL A 18 1.18 -2.76 -2.56
C VAL A 18 0.41 -4.08 -2.44
N ARG A 19 1.06 -5.19 -2.08
CA ARG A 19 0.37 -6.47 -1.82
C ARG A 19 -0.53 -6.39 -0.59
N LEU A 20 -0.07 -5.71 0.45
CA LEU A 20 -0.68 -5.67 1.77
C LEU A 20 -1.75 -4.57 1.95
N HIS A 21 -1.86 -3.59 1.04
CA HIS A 21 -2.73 -2.43 1.24
C HIS A 21 -4.22 -2.76 1.53
N VAL A 22 -4.75 -3.88 1.02
CA VAL A 22 -6.11 -4.34 1.36
C VAL A 22 -6.18 -4.84 2.81
N ALA A 23 -5.20 -5.64 3.24
CA ALA A 23 -5.11 -6.12 4.62
C ALA A 23 -4.89 -4.94 5.59
N ALA A 24 -4.09 -3.96 5.20
CA ALA A 24 -3.88 -2.73 5.97
C ALA A 24 -5.19 -1.97 6.25
N LYS A 25 -6.15 -1.98 5.32
CA LYS A 25 -7.49 -1.41 5.56
C LYS A 25 -8.22 -2.13 6.69
N ARG A 26 -8.24 -3.47 6.63
CA ARG A 26 -8.89 -4.31 7.66
C ARG A 26 -8.22 -4.15 9.02
N TYR A 27 -6.89 -4.08 9.03
CA TYR A 27 -6.08 -3.81 10.22
C TYR A 27 -6.44 -2.45 10.83
N LEU A 28 -6.41 -1.37 10.06
CA LEU A 28 -6.73 -0.03 10.54
C LEU A 28 -8.14 0.06 11.12
N CYS A 29 -9.12 -0.60 10.49
CA CYS A 29 -10.48 -0.67 11.04
C CYS A 29 -10.59 -1.47 12.35
N ALA A 30 -9.62 -2.32 12.67
CA ALA A 30 -9.58 -3.11 13.90
C ALA A 30 -8.88 -2.38 15.04
N VAL A 31 -7.78 -1.67 14.75
CA VAL A 31 -6.91 -1.06 15.77
C VAL A 31 -7.16 0.43 16.01
N ASP A 32 -7.81 1.12 15.07
CA ASP A 32 -8.10 2.56 15.13
C ASP A 32 -9.63 2.76 15.04
N PRO A 33 -10.31 2.95 16.19
CA PRO A 33 -11.77 3.08 16.25
C PRO A 33 -12.31 4.25 15.42
N GLN A 34 -11.51 5.30 15.23
CA GLN A 34 -11.87 6.47 14.43
C GLN A 34 -11.71 6.21 12.94
N TYR A 35 -10.83 5.29 12.54
CA TYR A 35 -10.50 5.06 11.13
C TYR A 35 -11.71 4.65 10.28
N PHE A 36 -12.62 3.84 10.81
CA PHE A 36 -13.81 3.41 10.07
C PHE A 36 -14.63 4.60 9.54
N SER A 37 -14.71 5.69 10.31
CA SER A 37 -15.44 6.90 9.93
C SER A 37 -14.79 7.69 8.80
N THR A 38 -13.51 7.43 8.50
CA THR A 38 -12.77 8.08 7.40
C THR A 38 -12.96 7.38 6.06
N LEU A 39 -13.55 6.18 6.05
CA LEU A 39 -13.76 5.41 4.83
C LEU A 39 -14.83 6.03 3.94
N SER A 40 -14.58 6.03 2.63
CA SER A 40 -15.61 6.36 1.64
C SER A 40 -16.65 5.24 1.54
N ALA A 41 -17.86 5.53 1.05
CA ALA A 41 -18.91 4.53 0.87
C ALA A 41 -18.45 3.28 0.07
N PRO A 42 -17.69 3.39 -1.04
CA PRO A 42 -17.13 2.21 -1.72
C PRO A 42 -16.12 1.43 -0.87
N SER A 43 -15.35 2.11 -0.01
CA SER A 43 -14.36 1.49 0.87
C SER A 43 -15.02 0.66 1.98
N VAL A 44 -16.15 1.15 2.52
CA VAL A 44 -16.98 0.41 3.48
C VAL A 44 -17.60 -0.83 2.84
N THR A 45 -18.17 -0.70 1.64
CA THR A 45 -18.74 -1.85 0.92
C THR A 45 -17.69 -2.92 0.64
N SER A 46 -16.54 -2.52 0.10
CA SER A 46 -15.44 -3.46 -0.17
C SER A 46 -14.85 -4.07 1.10
N LEU A 47 -14.83 -3.35 2.24
CA LEU A 47 -14.38 -3.89 3.52
C LEU A 47 -15.25 -5.07 3.97
N LYS A 48 -16.57 -4.97 3.82
CA LYS A 48 -17.50 -6.07 4.15
C LYS A 48 -17.23 -7.30 3.29
N LEU A 49 -17.00 -7.12 1.99
CA LEU A 49 -16.68 -8.21 1.06
C LEU A 49 -15.30 -8.84 1.33
N GLN A 50 -14.40 -8.11 2.01
CA GLN A 50 -13.04 -8.54 2.35
C GLN A 50 -12.95 -9.18 3.74
N GLY A 51 -14.07 -9.43 4.42
CA GLY A 51 -14.09 -10.07 5.74
C GLY A 51 -14.12 -9.12 6.94
N GLY A 52 -14.33 -7.81 6.71
CA GLY A 52 -14.47 -6.84 7.81
C GLY A 52 -13.15 -6.49 8.52
N PRO A 53 -13.20 -5.80 9.67
CA PRO A 53 -12.03 -5.58 10.52
C PRO A 53 -11.35 -6.89 10.91
N MET A 54 -10.03 -6.85 11.10
CA MET A 54 -9.26 -8.01 11.58
C MET A 54 -9.64 -8.41 13.02
N SER A 55 -9.58 -9.71 13.29
CA SER A 55 -9.55 -10.26 14.64
C SER A 55 -8.19 -10.01 15.31
N PRO A 56 -8.08 -10.15 16.65
CA PRO A 56 -6.80 -9.99 17.35
C PRO A 56 -5.68 -10.91 16.83
N ALA A 57 -6.01 -12.12 16.40
CA ALA A 57 -5.05 -13.06 15.83
C ALA A 57 -4.53 -12.58 14.45
N GLU A 58 -5.44 -12.11 13.59
CA GLU A 58 -5.06 -11.53 12.28
C GLU A 58 -4.25 -10.24 12.44
N VAL A 59 -4.54 -9.44 13.46
CA VAL A 59 -3.74 -8.25 13.80
C VAL A 59 -2.31 -8.65 14.13
N ALA A 60 -2.12 -9.62 15.04
CA ALA A 60 -0.79 -10.10 15.40
C ALA A 60 -0.02 -10.71 14.21
N GLU A 61 -0.71 -11.46 13.34
CA GLU A 61 -0.12 -11.99 12.10
C GLU A 61 0.29 -10.88 11.13
N PHE A 62 -0.55 -9.84 10.98
CA PHE A 62 -0.26 -8.71 10.11
C PHE A 62 0.94 -7.90 10.61
N GLU A 63 1.01 -7.62 11.91
CA GLU A 63 2.12 -6.90 12.55
C GLU A 63 3.45 -7.66 12.51
N ALA A 64 3.40 -8.99 12.37
CA ALA A 64 4.61 -9.81 12.19
C ALA A 64 5.24 -9.65 10.79
N ASN A 65 4.54 -9.05 9.81
CA ASN A 65 5.11 -8.79 8.50
C ASN A 65 6.08 -7.59 8.55
N PRO A 66 7.33 -7.70 8.06
CA PRO A 66 8.31 -6.60 8.11
C PRO A 66 7.88 -5.29 7.43
N TYR A 67 6.91 -5.35 6.51
CA TYR A 67 6.44 -4.22 5.71
C TYR A 67 5.05 -3.71 6.15
N PHE A 68 4.53 -4.15 7.29
CA PHE A 68 3.19 -3.77 7.74
C PHE A 68 3.04 -2.25 7.92
N GLN A 69 4.07 -1.59 8.45
CA GLN A 69 4.05 -0.14 8.68
C GLN A 69 3.95 0.64 7.37
N ASP A 70 4.72 0.24 6.35
CA ASP A 70 4.69 0.85 5.02
C ASP A 70 3.35 0.60 4.34
N ALA A 71 2.76 -0.59 4.51
CA ALA A 71 1.42 -0.90 4.01
C ALA A 71 0.34 -0.02 4.66
N VAL A 72 0.47 0.23 5.97
CA VAL A 72 -0.42 1.13 6.72
C VAL A 72 -0.27 2.57 6.24
N ALA A 73 0.95 3.06 6.03
CA ALA A 73 1.21 4.40 5.51
C ALA A 73 0.61 4.57 4.10
N LEU A 74 0.88 3.62 3.19
CA LEU A 74 0.31 3.61 1.86
C LEU A 74 -1.22 3.62 1.88
N ARG A 75 -1.83 2.84 2.78
CA ARG A 75 -3.28 2.78 2.91
C ARG A 75 -3.88 4.10 3.40
N ARG A 76 -3.23 4.80 4.33
CA ARG A 76 -3.67 6.13 4.78
C ARG A 76 -3.61 7.14 3.63
N TRP A 77 -2.59 7.08 2.78
CA TRP A 77 -2.52 7.93 1.57
C TRP A 77 -3.61 7.60 0.55
N ASP A 78 -3.87 6.31 0.30
CA ASP A 78 -4.96 5.83 -0.59
C ASP A 78 -6.31 6.41 -0.16
N ASP A 79 -6.63 6.36 1.13
CA ASP A 79 -7.90 6.89 1.61
C ASP A 79 -8.00 8.41 1.59
N ALA A 80 -6.88 9.13 1.72
CA ALA A 80 -6.81 10.59 1.65
C ALA A 80 -6.86 11.14 0.21
N ALA A 81 -6.51 10.33 -0.79
CA ALA A 81 -6.41 10.73 -2.20
C ALA A 81 -7.79 10.86 -2.91
N LYS A 82 -8.74 11.58 -2.30
CA LYS A 82 -10.13 11.73 -2.77
C LYS A 82 -10.56 13.19 -2.96
N ILE A 83 -9.62 14.13 -2.91
CA ILE A 83 -9.88 15.56 -3.11
C ILE A 83 -9.93 15.84 -4.62
N VAL A 84 -11.12 16.17 -5.11
CA VAL A 84 -11.33 16.55 -6.51
C VAL A 84 -10.54 17.83 -6.80
N ASP A 85 -9.93 17.91 -7.99
CA ASP A 85 -9.12 19.03 -8.47
C ASP A 85 -7.86 19.37 -7.65
N PHE A 86 -7.46 18.48 -6.73
CA PHE A 86 -6.22 18.66 -5.98
C PHE A 86 -5.01 18.62 -6.93
N GLN A 87 -4.26 19.71 -6.96
CA GLN A 87 -3.10 19.85 -7.83
C GLN A 87 -1.96 18.97 -7.30
N THR A 88 -1.48 18.05 -8.15
CA THR A 88 -0.34 17.17 -7.84
C THR A 88 0.71 17.30 -8.94
N PRO A 89 1.99 16.99 -8.67
CA PRO A 89 2.98 16.86 -9.72
C PRO A 89 2.54 15.83 -10.77
N SER A 90 2.91 16.05 -12.03
CA SER A 90 2.65 15.09 -13.10
C SER A 90 3.39 13.77 -12.88
N LEU A 91 2.99 12.71 -13.59
CA LEU A 91 3.69 11.42 -13.53
C LEU A 91 5.19 11.54 -13.86
N GLN A 92 5.57 12.48 -14.73
CA GLN A 92 6.96 12.73 -15.11
C GLN A 92 7.83 13.16 -13.92
N HIS A 93 7.25 13.88 -12.95
CA HIS A 93 7.93 14.25 -11.71
C HIS A 93 8.43 13.01 -10.96
N PHE A 94 7.61 11.94 -10.96
CA PHE A 94 7.91 10.72 -10.23
C PHE A 94 8.87 9.76 -10.96
N ALA A 95 9.14 10.01 -12.24
CA ALA A 95 9.94 9.11 -13.07
C ALA A 95 11.38 8.91 -12.56
N ALA A 96 11.97 9.92 -11.90
CA ALA A 96 13.29 9.79 -11.29
C ALA A 96 13.30 8.79 -10.12
N TYR A 97 12.29 8.84 -9.24
CA TYR A 97 12.13 7.90 -8.13
C TYR A 97 11.84 6.47 -8.62
N LEU A 98 11.03 6.35 -9.68
CA LEU A 98 10.78 5.04 -10.30
C LEU A 98 12.07 4.44 -10.86
N ARG A 99 12.91 5.24 -11.51
CA ARG A 99 14.21 4.78 -12.03
C ARG A 99 15.17 4.41 -10.91
N SER A 100 15.22 5.17 -9.80
CA SER A 100 16.10 4.84 -8.68
C SER A 100 15.65 3.60 -7.91
N ALA A 101 14.35 3.28 -7.92
CA ALA A 101 13.80 2.08 -7.30
C ALA A 101 13.83 0.84 -8.22
N ASP A 102 14.09 1.00 -9.52
CA ASP A 102 14.15 -0.11 -10.49
C ASP A 102 15.39 -0.98 -10.23
N ARG A 103 15.16 -2.20 -9.74
CA ARG A 103 16.22 -3.14 -9.37
C ARG A 103 17.09 -3.54 -10.56
N ARG A 104 16.57 -3.45 -11.78
CA ARG A 104 17.29 -3.81 -13.01
C ARG A 104 18.38 -2.80 -13.39
N VAL A 105 18.31 -1.58 -12.85
CA VAL A 105 19.33 -0.54 -13.07
C VAL A 105 20.59 -0.85 -12.26
N GLY A 106 20.43 -1.40 -11.04
CA GLY A 106 21.56 -1.83 -10.20
C GLY A 106 22.29 -3.06 -10.70
N ASP A 107 21.57 -4.01 -11.31
CA ASP A 107 22.18 -5.24 -11.86
C ASP A 107 23.09 -4.96 -13.07
N LYS A 108 22.74 -3.97 -13.91
CA LYS A 108 23.54 -3.58 -15.08
C LYS A 108 24.86 -2.85 -14.74
N GLN A 109 25.00 -2.30 -13.53
CA GLN A 109 26.25 -1.66 -13.10
C GLN A 109 27.24 -2.63 -12.44
N LYS A 110 26.84 -3.89 -12.18
CA LYS A 110 27.74 -4.93 -11.67
C LYS A 110 28.41 -5.77 -12.77
N GLU A 111 28.00 -5.59 -14.02
CA GLU A 111 28.53 -6.32 -15.19
C GLU A 111 29.52 -5.47 -16.03
N LEU A 112 29.98 -4.33 -15.50
CA LEU A 112 30.95 -3.41 -16.13
C LEU A 112 32.18 -3.21 -15.25
#